data_AF-A0A9D5ZEQ1-F1
#
_entry.id   AF-A0A9D5ZEQ1-F1
#
_cell.length_a   1.000
_cell.length_b   1.000
_cell.length_c   1.000
_cell.angle_alpha   90.00
_cell.angle_beta   90.00
_cell.angle_gamma   90.00
#
_symmetry.space_group_name_H-M   'P 1'
#
loop_
_entity.id
_entity.type
_entity.pdbx_description
1 polymer ?
#
loop_
_entity_poly.entity_id
_entity_poly.type
_entity_poly.pdbx_seq_one_letter_code
_entity_poly.pdbx_strand_id
1 'polypeptide(L)'
;MSPTQTWQSRPETARRLQQRHRRNRLFRHLAATGLLLAVTALVMMLGALLTASSEAFTETRIKLTVRYDRPLVDPRGDASPESLEEGDYTAVIREAALQLFPQVASRTERRELIRLFSPGAAFRLKERLTSHPELLGNSEELWLAASADADQAFKSGLTGKEGERLTPFQTHLL
;
A
#
# COMPACT_ATOMS: atom_id res chain seq x y z
N MET A 1 51.19 76.45 6.11
CA MET A 1 50.36 76.83 4.95
C MET A 1 49.99 75.57 4.20
N SER A 2 48.74 75.49 3.71
CA SER A 2 48.09 74.39 2.95
C SER A 2 47.25 73.38 3.77
N PRO A 3 46.07 72.97 3.26
CA PRO A 3 44.80 73.26 3.93
C PRO A 3 44.01 72.02 4.38
N THR A 4 43.16 72.21 5.38
CA THR A 4 42.18 71.26 5.89
C THR A 4 41.05 71.02 4.88
N GLN A 5 41.03 69.83 4.26
CA GLN A 5 39.92 69.34 3.46
C GLN A 5 38.74 68.97 4.36
N THR A 6 37.71 69.82 4.38
CA THR A 6 36.45 69.58 5.08
C THR A 6 35.57 68.65 4.27
N TRP A 7 35.19 67.52 4.86
CA TRP A 7 34.26 66.53 4.32
C TRP A 7 32.87 67.15 4.06
N GLN A 8 32.68 67.71 2.87
CA GLN A 8 31.37 68.14 2.38
C GLN A 8 30.53 66.90 2.04
N SER A 9 29.57 66.58 2.91
CA SER A 9 28.56 65.54 2.70
C SER A 9 27.65 65.90 1.53
N ARG A 10 28.01 65.45 0.32
CA ARG A 10 27.19 65.63 -0.89
C ARG A 10 25.88 64.83 -0.74
N PRO A 11 24.69 65.44 -0.86
CA PRO A 11 23.40 64.75 -0.73
C PRO A 11 23.16 63.67 -1.80
N GLU A 12 24.00 63.61 -2.83
CA GLU A 12 23.94 62.65 -3.93
C GLU A 12 24.37 61.23 -3.54
N THR A 13 25.25 61.07 -2.54
CA THR A 13 25.63 59.73 -2.02
C THR A 13 24.49 59.10 -1.23
N ALA A 14 23.72 59.89 -0.47
CA ALA A 14 22.57 59.42 0.30
C ALA A 14 21.46 58.83 -0.60
N ARG A 15 21.19 59.47 -1.75
CA ARG A 15 20.21 58.96 -2.74
C ARG A 15 20.63 57.63 -3.37
N ARG A 16 21.92 57.48 -3.73
CA ARG A 16 22.46 56.21 -4.26
C ARG A 16 22.47 55.08 -3.22
N LEU A 17 22.62 55.42 -1.94
CA LEU A 17 22.56 54.44 -0.84
C LEU A 17 21.13 53.91 -0.62
N GLN A 18 20.11 54.78 -0.64
CA GLN A 18 18.70 54.39 -0.50
C GLN A 18 18.20 53.49 -1.64
N GLN A 19 18.62 53.72 -2.89
CA GLN A 19 18.24 52.86 -4.02
C GLN A 19 18.82 51.43 -3.90
N ARG A 20 20.02 51.27 -3.33
CA ARG A 20 20.62 49.95 -3.05
C ARG A 20 19.87 49.21 -1.94
N HIS A 21 19.44 49.91 -0.89
CA HIS A 21 18.68 49.28 0.19
C HIS A 21 17.31 48.77 -0.26
N ARG A 22 16.63 49.46 -1.17
CA ARG A 22 15.33 49.02 -1.70
C ARG A 22 15.43 47.72 -2.51
N ARG A 23 16.42 47.61 -3.41
CA ARG A 23 16.68 46.38 -4.18
C ARG A 23 17.11 45.21 -3.27
N ASN A 24 17.88 45.49 -2.22
CA ASN A 24 18.27 44.49 -1.24
C ASN A 24 17.06 43.97 -0.41
N ARG A 25 16.12 44.85 -0.04
CA ARG A 25 14.88 44.44 0.64
C ARG A 25 14.01 43.56 -0.25
N LEU A 26 13.82 43.92 -1.51
CA LEU A 26 13.02 43.12 -2.44
C LEU A 26 13.64 41.73 -2.66
N PHE A 27 14.95 41.65 -2.87
CA PHE A 27 15.65 40.36 -3.02
C PHE A 27 15.48 39.49 -1.77
N ARG A 28 15.63 40.06 -0.57
CA ARG A 28 15.40 39.35 0.69
C ARG A 28 13.96 38.86 0.85
N HIS A 29 12.97 39.67 0.48
CA HIS A 29 11.57 39.26 0.53
C HIS A 29 11.30 38.13 -0.46
N LEU A 30 11.76 38.23 -1.71
CA LEU A 30 11.60 37.18 -2.72
C LEU A 30 12.27 35.86 -2.30
N ALA A 31 13.49 35.92 -1.76
CA ALA A 31 14.19 34.75 -1.25
C ALA A 31 13.47 34.14 -0.03
N ALA A 32 12.99 34.98 0.90
CA ALA A 32 12.24 34.51 2.06
C ALA A 32 10.90 33.88 1.67
N THR A 33 10.16 34.46 0.72
CA THR A 33 8.91 33.88 0.22
C THR A 33 9.15 32.57 -0.52
N GLY A 34 10.23 32.48 -1.29
CA GLY A 34 10.61 31.24 -1.98
C GLY A 34 10.95 30.11 -1.01
N LEU A 35 11.74 30.42 0.03
CA LEU A 35 12.06 29.46 1.10
C LEU A 35 10.81 29.01 1.86
N LEU A 36 9.92 29.95 2.21
CA LEU A 36 8.66 29.63 2.89
C LEU A 36 7.79 28.70 2.04
N LEU A 37 7.70 28.97 0.73
CA LEU A 37 6.92 28.15 -0.20
C LEU A 37 7.51 26.75 -0.33
N ALA A 38 8.84 26.63 -0.41
CA ALA A 38 9.51 25.33 -0.44
C ALA A 38 9.28 24.52 0.84
N VAL A 39 9.40 25.16 2.02
CA VAL A 39 9.13 24.50 3.31
C VAL A 39 7.66 24.07 3.42
N THR A 40 6.73 24.92 2.98
CA THR A 40 5.30 24.59 2.96
C THR A 40 5.03 23.38 2.07
N ALA A 41 5.59 23.35 0.86
CA ALA A 41 5.45 22.22 -0.05
C ALA A 41 6.02 20.93 0.54
N LEU A 42 7.18 21.01 1.22
CA LEU A 42 7.78 19.88 1.91
C LEU A 42 6.87 19.32 3.01
N VAL A 43 6.30 20.20 3.84
CA VAL A 43 5.38 19.78 4.91
C VAL A 43 4.11 19.15 4.33
N MET A 44 3.53 19.74 3.28
CA MET A 44 2.37 19.17 2.60
C MET A 44 2.67 17.78 2.02
N MET A 45 3.82 17.63 1.36
CA MET A 45 4.23 16.34 0.79
C MET A 45 4.45 15.29 1.87
N LEU A 46 5.12 15.65 2.97
CA LEU A 46 5.35 14.74 4.09
C LEU A 46 4.03 14.35 4.76
N GLY A 47 3.11 15.30 4.93
CA GLY A 47 1.76 15.04 5.44
C GLY A 47 1.01 14.04 4.56
N ALA A 48 0.99 14.28 3.24
CA ALA A 48 0.36 13.38 2.27
C ALA A 48 0.96 11.97 2.30
N LEU A 49 2.29 11.86 2.42
CA LEU A 49 2.98 10.59 2.54
C LEU A 49 2.60 9.83 3.81
N LEU A 50 2.54 10.51 4.96
CA LEU A 50 2.16 9.89 6.24
C LEU A 50 0.73 9.36 6.19
N THR A 51 -0.21 10.14 5.64
CA THR A 51 -1.59 9.67 5.43
C THR A 51 -1.66 8.46 4.50
N ALA A 52 -1.00 8.50 3.34
CA ALA A 52 -0.98 7.40 2.38
C ALA A 52 -0.34 6.13 2.96
N SER A 53 0.69 6.28 3.81
CA SER A 53 1.35 5.14 4.46
C SER A 53 0.42 4.41 5.44
N SER A 54 -0.46 5.12 6.15
CA SER A 54 -1.37 4.50 7.13
C SER A 54 -2.38 3.55 6.49
N GLU A 55 -2.85 3.87 5.28
CA GLU A 55 -3.77 3.03 4.51
C GLU A 55 -3.08 1.76 3.97
N ALA A 56 -1.77 1.81 3.72
CA ALA A 56 -1.00 0.67 3.22
C ALA A 56 -0.79 -0.43 4.28
N PHE A 57 -0.86 -0.10 5.57
CA PHE A 57 -0.68 -1.07 6.66
C PHE A 57 -1.97 -1.78 7.07
N THR A 58 -3.13 -1.28 6.64
CA THR A 58 -4.42 -1.91 6.95
C THR A 58 -4.71 -2.94 5.87
N GLU A 59 -4.44 -4.21 6.13
CA GLU A 59 -4.72 -5.30 5.19
C GLU A 59 -6.06 -5.96 5.51
N THR A 60 -6.96 -6.03 4.53
CA THR A 60 -8.21 -6.79 4.66
C THR A 60 -7.88 -8.28 4.72
N ARG A 61 -8.38 -8.97 5.76
CA ARG A 61 -8.16 -10.40 5.94
C ARG A 61 -9.49 -11.14 6.00
N ILE A 62 -9.53 -12.27 5.30
CA ILE A 62 -10.67 -13.19 5.26
C ILE A 62 -10.32 -14.39 6.12
N LYS A 63 -11.21 -14.72 7.06
CA LYS A 63 -11.08 -15.92 7.88
C LYS A 63 -11.51 -17.13 7.05
N LEU A 64 -10.63 -18.12 6.92
CA LEU A 64 -10.90 -19.33 6.17
C LEU A 64 -10.49 -20.57 6.96
N THR A 65 -11.38 -21.55 7.04
CA THR A 65 -11.07 -22.88 7.59
C THR A 65 -10.44 -23.70 6.47
N VAL A 66 -9.14 -23.91 6.54
CA VAL A 66 -8.36 -24.64 5.55
C VAL A 66 -8.09 -26.05 6.04
N ARG A 67 -8.15 -27.04 5.15
CA ARG A 67 -7.76 -28.42 5.44
C ARG A 67 -6.59 -28.81 4.56
N TYR A 68 -5.50 -29.26 5.17
CA TYR A 68 -4.29 -29.67 4.46
C TYR A 68 -4.45 -31.10 3.93
N ASP A 69 -5.28 -31.26 2.91
CA ASP A 69 -5.53 -32.56 2.30
C ASP A 69 -4.27 -33.10 1.61
N ARG A 70 -3.80 -34.26 2.08
CA ARG A 70 -2.55 -34.89 1.61
C ARG A 70 -2.44 -35.01 0.09
N PRO A 71 -3.50 -35.36 -0.67
CA PRO A 71 -3.42 -35.40 -2.14
C PRO A 71 -3.11 -34.05 -2.80
N LEU A 72 -3.42 -32.94 -2.14
CA LEU A 72 -3.18 -31.59 -2.66
C LEU A 72 -1.79 -31.07 -2.26
N VAL A 73 -1.38 -31.31 -1.02
CA VAL A 73 -0.17 -30.69 -0.45
C VAL A 73 1.05 -31.59 -0.44
N ASP A 74 0.89 -32.90 -0.66
CA ASP A 74 1.95 -33.91 -0.66
C ASP A 74 1.84 -34.80 -1.92
N PRO A 75 2.20 -34.27 -3.12
CA PRO A 75 2.06 -34.98 -4.38
C PRO A 75 2.89 -36.28 -4.47
N ARG A 76 3.99 -36.38 -3.70
CA ARG A 76 4.83 -37.59 -3.65
C ARG A 76 4.37 -38.59 -2.58
N GLY A 77 3.54 -38.17 -1.62
CA GLY A 77 2.96 -39.01 -0.58
C GLY A 77 3.91 -39.37 0.58
N ASP A 78 5.14 -38.87 0.57
CA ASP A 78 6.19 -39.20 1.53
C ASP A 78 6.32 -38.16 2.66
N ALA A 79 5.53 -37.08 2.63
CA ALA A 79 5.61 -35.94 3.55
C ALA A 79 7.04 -35.35 3.65
N SER A 80 7.85 -35.54 2.61
CA SER A 80 9.18 -34.91 2.51
C SER A 80 9.04 -33.40 2.32
N PRO A 81 10.02 -32.59 2.78
CA PRO A 81 10.04 -31.16 2.51
C PRO A 81 9.90 -30.85 1.02
N GLU A 82 10.55 -31.63 0.16
CA GLU A 82 10.50 -31.48 -1.29
C GLU A 82 9.09 -31.73 -1.84
N SER A 83 8.38 -32.72 -1.32
CA SER A 83 6.98 -32.98 -1.70
C SER A 83 6.06 -31.84 -1.24
N LEU A 84 6.20 -31.42 0.02
CA LEU A 84 5.41 -30.30 0.56
C LEU A 84 5.68 -29.00 -0.22
N GLU A 85 6.88 -28.82 -0.76
CA GLU A 85 7.18 -27.65 -1.58
C GLU A 85 6.45 -27.63 -2.93
N GLU A 86 6.15 -28.81 -3.49
CA GLU A 86 5.47 -29.01 -4.78
C GLU A 86 3.94 -29.01 -4.67
N GLY A 87 3.39 -29.00 -3.45
CA GLY A 87 1.95 -29.03 -3.20
C GLY A 87 1.16 -27.86 -3.81
N ASP A 88 -0.08 -28.13 -4.22
CA ASP A 88 -1.02 -27.13 -4.72
C ASP A 88 -1.83 -26.50 -3.56
N TYR A 89 -1.21 -25.54 -2.89
CA TYR A 89 -1.85 -24.74 -1.85
C TYR A 89 -2.95 -23.82 -2.38
N THR A 90 -2.97 -23.55 -3.69
CA THR A 90 -4.06 -22.76 -4.31
C THR A 90 -5.33 -23.61 -4.40
N ALA A 91 -5.20 -24.91 -4.66
CA ALA A 91 -6.32 -25.85 -4.59
C ALA A 91 -6.90 -25.94 -3.17
N VAL A 92 -6.08 -25.93 -2.13
CA VAL A 92 -6.53 -25.92 -0.74
C VAL A 92 -7.41 -24.68 -0.44
N ILE A 93 -6.96 -23.49 -0.84
CA ILE A 93 -7.74 -22.25 -0.68
C ILE A 93 -9.04 -22.34 -1.47
N ARG A 94 -8.98 -22.84 -2.71
CA ARG A 94 -10.15 -23.01 -3.57
C ARG A 94 -11.19 -23.91 -2.91
N GLU A 95 -10.79 -25.07 -2.40
CA GLU A 95 -11.72 -26.00 -1.77
C GLU A 95 -12.35 -25.41 -0.52
N ALA A 96 -11.55 -24.77 0.34
CA ALA A 96 -12.05 -24.10 1.53
C ALA A 96 -13.00 -22.94 1.19
N ALA A 97 -12.70 -22.14 0.17
CA ALA A 97 -13.56 -21.05 -0.27
C ALA A 97 -14.89 -21.57 -0.84
N LEU A 98 -14.86 -22.66 -1.61
CA LEU A 98 -16.07 -23.28 -2.18
C LEU A 98 -16.96 -23.92 -1.11
N GLN A 99 -16.38 -24.40 -0.01
CA GLN A 99 -17.15 -24.89 1.14
C GLN A 99 -17.91 -23.75 1.84
N LEU A 100 -17.31 -22.56 1.91
CA LEU A 100 -17.93 -21.38 2.52
C LEU A 100 -19.05 -20.78 1.63
N PHE A 101 -18.89 -20.87 0.31
CA PHE A 101 -19.84 -20.35 -0.67
C PHE A 101 -20.34 -21.47 -1.60
N PRO A 102 -21.16 -22.41 -1.10
CA PRO A 102 -21.66 -23.54 -1.89
C PRO A 102 -22.57 -23.11 -3.06
N GLN A 103 -23.13 -21.90 -3.01
CA GLN A 103 -23.94 -21.30 -4.08
C GLN A 103 -23.16 -21.03 -5.37
N VAL A 104 -21.83 -21.13 -5.36
CA VAL A 104 -20.95 -20.82 -6.49
C VAL A 104 -20.83 -22.02 -7.44
N ALA A 105 -21.71 -22.07 -8.43
CA ALA A 105 -21.80 -23.20 -9.35
C ALA A 105 -20.95 -23.01 -10.62
N SER A 106 -20.89 -21.81 -11.21
CA SER A 106 -20.28 -21.63 -12.52
C SER A 106 -18.75 -21.56 -12.48
N ARG A 107 -18.09 -22.05 -13.54
CA ARG A 107 -16.63 -22.00 -13.67
C ARG A 107 -16.07 -20.57 -13.59
N THR A 108 -16.83 -19.59 -14.06
CA THR A 108 -16.45 -18.17 -14.03
C THR A 108 -16.50 -17.63 -12.60
N GLU A 109 -17.59 -17.85 -11.88
CA GLU A 109 -17.74 -17.37 -10.49
C GLU A 109 -16.73 -18.04 -9.56
N ARG A 110 -16.43 -19.33 -9.75
CA ARG A 110 -15.39 -20.03 -8.98
C ARG A 110 -14.02 -19.39 -9.16
N ARG A 111 -13.69 -18.94 -10.37
CA ARG A 111 -12.43 -18.23 -10.63
C ARG A 111 -12.42 -16.87 -9.92
N GLU A 112 -13.53 -16.15 -9.96
CA GLU A 112 -13.65 -14.84 -9.30
C GLU A 112 -13.64 -14.93 -7.78
N LEU A 113 -14.19 -16.01 -7.21
CA LEU A 113 -14.11 -16.30 -5.78
C LEU A 113 -12.65 -16.47 -5.33
N ILE A 114 -11.85 -17.23 -6.08
CA ILE A 114 -10.43 -17.43 -5.76
C ILE A 114 -9.65 -16.11 -5.88
N ARG A 115 -10.03 -15.23 -6.81
CA ARG A 115 -9.40 -13.91 -6.99
C ARG A 115 -9.65 -12.95 -5.83
N LEU A 116 -10.55 -13.26 -4.90
CA LEU A 116 -10.71 -12.47 -3.66
C LEU A 116 -9.55 -12.67 -2.69
N PHE A 117 -8.79 -13.76 -2.82
CA PHE A 117 -7.62 -14.03 -1.99
C PHE A 117 -6.35 -13.51 -2.67
N SER A 118 -5.43 -13.00 -1.86
CA SER A 118 -4.12 -12.57 -2.34
C SER A 118 -3.35 -13.77 -2.92
N PRO A 119 -2.56 -13.59 -3.99
CA PRO A 119 -1.60 -14.60 -4.45
C PRO A 119 -0.65 -15.08 -3.34
N GLY A 120 -0.35 -14.21 -2.37
CA GLY A 120 0.48 -14.56 -1.22
C GLY A 120 -0.17 -15.50 -0.20
N ALA A 121 -1.49 -15.70 -0.26
CA ALA A 121 -2.20 -16.57 0.68
C ALA A 121 -1.76 -18.04 0.56
N ALA A 122 -1.53 -18.53 -0.66
CA ALA A 122 -1.04 -19.89 -0.90
C ALA A 122 0.38 -20.08 -0.34
N PHE A 123 1.23 -19.06 -0.47
CA PHE A 123 2.58 -19.08 0.08
C PHE A 123 2.56 -19.15 1.62
N ARG A 124 1.63 -18.42 2.26
CA ARG A 124 1.45 -18.46 3.72
C ARG A 124 1.03 -19.84 4.21
N LEU A 125 0.15 -20.53 3.49
CA LEU A 125 -0.23 -21.91 3.81
C LEU A 125 0.95 -22.88 3.66
N LYS A 126 1.74 -22.72 2.59
CA LYS A 126 2.97 -23.50 2.39
C LYS A 126 3.94 -23.32 3.56
N GLU A 127 4.28 -22.08 3.88
CA GLU A 127 5.18 -21.76 4.99
C GLU A 127 4.66 -22.31 6.32
N ARG A 128 3.35 -22.24 6.58
CA ARG A 128 2.71 -22.84 7.76
C ARG A 128 2.85 -24.36 7.80
N LEU A 129 2.56 -25.06 6.70
CA LEU A 129 2.68 -26.51 6.66
C LEU A 129 4.14 -26.99 6.72
N THR A 130 5.07 -26.29 6.08
CA THR A 130 6.50 -26.61 6.14
C THR A 130 7.10 -26.37 7.52
N SER A 131 6.66 -25.31 8.22
CA SER A 131 7.10 -25.04 9.61
C SER A 131 6.42 -25.94 10.64
N HIS A 132 5.21 -26.42 10.34
CA HIS A 132 4.40 -27.29 11.19
C HIS A 132 3.87 -28.51 10.40
N PRO A 133 4.71 -29.52 10.12
CA PRO A 133 4.31 -30.71 9.37
C PRO A 133 3.17 -31.50 10.02
N GLU A 134 2.96 -31.33 11.34
CA GLU A 134 1.84 -31.89 12.08
C GLU A 134 0.46 -31.41 11.60
N LEU A 135 0.40 -30.31 10.83
CA LEU A 135 -0.84 -29.81 10.24
C LEU A 135 -1.30 -30.66 9.04
N LEU A 136 -0.44 -31.54 8.50
CA LEU A 136 -0.80 -32.41 7.38
C LEU A 136 -2.01 -33.29 7.73
N GLY A 137 -3.06 -33.21 6.92
CA GLY A 137 -4.33 -33.91 7.15
C GLY A 137 -5.26 -33.26 8.17
N ASN A 138 -4.83 -32.19 8.84
CA ASN A 138 -5.63 -31.45 9.81
C ASN A 138 -6.29 -30.21 9.18
N SER A 139 -7.25 -29.64 9.90
CA SER A 139 -7.88 -28.37 9.56
C SER A 139 -7.46 -27.29 10.55
N GLU A 140 -7.21 -26.09 10.06
CA GLU A 140 -6.96 -24.92 10.89
C GLU A 140 -7.76 -23.71 10.39
N GLU A 141 -8.08 -22.79 11.30
CA GLU A 141 -8.65 -21.50 10.94
C GLU A 141 -7.52 -20.49 10.76
N LEU A 142 -7.42 -19.93 9.56
CA LEU A 142 -6.37 -18.97 9.23
C LEU A 142 -6.96 -17.67 8.68
N TRP A 143 -6.35 -16.56 9.06
CA TRP A 143 -6.61 -15.25 8.47
C TRP A 143 -5.73 -15.10 7.23
N LEU A 144 -6.35 -15.15 6.06
CA LEU A 144 -5.69 -14.99 4.77
C LEU A 144 -5.89 -13.58 4.25
N ALA A 145 -4.84 -13.01 3.66
CA ALA A 145 -4.90 -11.71 3.01
C ALA A 145 -5.88 -11.74 1.83
N ALA A 146 -6.77 -10.74 1.77
CA ALA A 146 -7.57 -10.47 0.59
C ALA A 146 -6.68 -9.95 -0.55
N SER A 147 -7.15 -10.09 -1.79
CA SER A 147 -6.46 -9.51 -2.95
C SER A 147 -6.48 -7.98 -2.90
N ALA A 148 -5.54 -7.34 -3.59
CA ALA A 148 -5.46 -5.88 -3.63
C ALA A 148 -6.78 -5.24 -4.13
N ASP A 149 -7.42 -5.85 -5.13
CA ASP A 149 -8.71 -5.41 -5.66
C ASP A 149 -9.81 -5.51 -4.60
N ALA A 150 -9.85 -6.60 -3.83
CA ALA A 150 -10.83 -6.80 -2.76
C ALA A 150 -10.58 -5.88 -1.55
N ASP A 151 -9.32 -5.66 -1.18
CA ASP A 151 -8.92 -4.73 -0.13
C ASP A 151 -9.30 -3.28 -0.48
N GLN A 152 -9.05 -2.86 -1.71
CA GLN A 152 -9.44 -1.54 -2.21
C GLN A 152 -10.97 -1.39 -2.30
N ALA A 153 -11.69 -2.44 -2.72
CA ALA A 153 -13.15 -2.45 -2.73
C ALA A 153 -13.73 -2.24 -1.33
N PHE A 154 -13.19 -2.94 -0.34
CA PHE A 154 -13.61 -2.81 1.06
C PHE A 154 -13.31 -1.42 1.61
N LYS A 155 -12.11 -0.88 1.36
CA LYS A 155 -11.69 0.46 1.81
C LYS A 155 -12.45 1.61 1.14
N SER A 156 -12.80 1.47 -0.14
CA SER A 156 -13.52 2.50 -0.91
C SER A 156 -15.04 2.52 -0.66
N GLY A 157 -15.57 1.59 0.14
CA GLY A 157 -16.99 1.59 0.53
C GLY A 157 -17.97 1.53 -0.65
N LEU A 158 -17.61 0.83 -1.73
CA LEU A 158 -18.39 0.69 -2.98
C LEU A 158 -18.83 2.02 -3.64
N THR A 159 -18.28 3.17 -3.24
CA THR A 159 -18.73 4.49 -3.71
C THR A 159 -17.65 5.22 -4.49
N GLY A 160 -17.40 4.77 -5.72
CA GLY A 160 -16.61 5.56 -6.66
C GLY A 160 -16.11 4.73 -7.82
N LYS A 161 -16.71 4.92 -9.00
CA LYS A 161 -16.28 4.64 -10.40
C LYS A 161 -15.40 3.41 -10.75
N GLU A 162 -15.05 2.55 -9.81
CA GLU A 162 -14.09 1.46 -9.94
C GLU A 162 -14.65 0.11 -9.47
N GLY A 163 -15.86 0.10 -8.89
CA GLY A 163 -16.67 -1.12 -8.73
C GLY A 163 -16.98 -1.83 -10.05
N GLU A 164 -16.62 -1.22 -11.18
CA GLU A 164 -16.69 -1.77 -12.54
C GLU A 164 -15.54 -2.73 -12.87
N ARG A 165 -14.44 -2.72 -12.08
CA ARG A 165 -13.35 -3.71 -12.19
C ARG A 165 -13.66 -5.03 -11.48
N LEU A 166 -14.60 -5.01 -10.56
CA LEU A 166 -15.11 -6.20 -9.88
C LEU A 166 -16.18 -6.82 -10.76
N THR A 167 -16.17 -8.15 -10.83
CA THR A 167 -17.29 -8.84 -11.50
C THR A 167 -18.56 -8.71 -10.65
N PRO A 168 -19.76 -8.70 -11.28
CA PRO A 168 -21.02 -8.57 -10.54
C PRO A 168 -21.18 -9.57 -9.39
N PHE A 169 -20.56 -10.74 -9.53
CA PHE A 169 -20.57 -11.81 -8.54
C PHE A 169 -19.81 -11.43 -7.24
N GLN A 170 -18.70 -10.70 -7.33
CA GLN A 170 -17.88 -10.32 -6.17
C GLN A 170 -18.58 -9.26 -5.31
N THR A 171 -19.35 -8.35 -5.93
CA THR A 171 -20.11 -7.31 -5.24
C THR A 171 -21.19 -7.87 -4.31
N HIS A 172 -21.70 -9.09 -4.58
CA HIS A 172 -22.74 -9.71 -3.76
C HIS A 172 -22.21 -10.46 -2.52
N LEU A 173 -20.89 -10.66 -2.41
CA LEU A 173 -20.27 -11.45 -1.33
C LEU A 173 -19.51 -10.62 -0.28
N LEU A 174 -19.33 -9.32 -0.53
CA LEU A 174 -18.71 -8.34 0.37
C LEU A 174 -19.79 -7.49 1.05
#